data_AF-F4L656-F1
#
_entry.id   AF-F4L656-F1
#
_cell.length_a   1.000
_cell.length_b   1.000
_cell.length_c   1.000
_cell.angle_alpha   90.00
_cell.angle_beta   90.00
_cell.angle_gamma   90.00
#
_symmetry.space_group_name_H-M   'P 1'
#
loop_
_entity.id
_entity.type
_entity.pdbx_description
1 polymer ?
#
loop_
_entity_poly.entity_id
_entity_poly.type
_entity_poly.pdbx_seq_one_letter_code
_entity_poly.pdbx_strand_id
1 'polypeptide(L)'
;MKNLQNKLFTLLFIVLTFPNLGAAQGNSPAQLRFEVNRIIPYVLITKEALNEANRLTDLDPHYKPSWIKEFISVEILTTYQGEMLKSVSKNDILSQEQKDRMNRADAGTSISVKVKYIPENTLTQNDPKEFDFTFTVDPENKAEYPGGQQQLIKYLQEKAIDKIPATSFTNYDLLTVKFTISEEGAIINAHIFGSEYQTSKDEKIDKLLLETIQNMPSWKPAAYADGTKVKQEFVLTVGNMESCVINLLNIQRAE
;
A
#
# COMPACT_ATOMS: atom_id res chain seq x y z
N MET A 1 -5.32 15.18 -86.87
CA MET A 1 -4.72 14.08 -86.09
C MET A 1 -3.71 14.68 -85.12
N LYS A 2 -4.01 14.58 -83.80
CA LYS A 2 -3.12 14.38 -82.63
C LYS A 2 -1.85 15.25 -82.52
N ASN A 3 -1.41 15.77 -81.38
CA ASN A 3 -1.87 15.88 -79.99
C ASN A 3 -0.68 16.60 -79.34
N LEU A 4 -0.82 17.80 -78.80
CA LEU A 4 0.07 18.28 -77.72
C LEU A 4 -0.54 19.49 -77.01
N GLN A 5 -1.84 19.39 -76.68
CA GLN A 5 -2.34 20.02 -75.46
C GLN A 5 -1.81 19.18 -74.28
N ASN A 6 -1.48 19.87 -73.19
CA ASN A 6 -0.93 19.36 -71.92
C ASN A 6 0.59 19.44 -71.80
N LYS A 7 1.07 20.57 -71.28
CA LYS A 7 2.07 20.67 -70.19
C LYS A 7 2.34 22.13 -69.81
N LEU A 8 1.28 22.91 -69.62
CA LEU A 8 1.36 24.25 -69.03
C LEU A 8 0.27 24.39 -67.96
N PHE A 9 0.23 23.43 -67.04
CA PHE A 9 -0.71 23.43 -65.91
C PHE A 9 -0.11 22.61 -64.77
N THR A 10 0.78 23.22 -63.99
CA THR A 10 1.10 22.83 -62.61
C THR A 10 2.16 23.78 -62.09
N LEU A 11 1.76 24.96 -61.60
CA LEU A 11 2.33 25.54 -60.36
C LEU A 11 1.67 26.87 -59.94
N LEU A 12 0.36 27.05 -60.09
CA LEU A 12 -0.26 28.28 -59.58
C LEU A 12 -1.75 28.14 -59.26
N PHE A 13 -2.16 27.12 -58.49
CA PHE A 13 -3.51 27.05 -57.90
C PHE A 13 -3.57 25.98 -56.80
N ILE A 14 -2.92 26.21 -55.66
CA ILE A 14 -3.27 25.56 -54.39
C ILE A 14 -3.16 26.63 -53.28
N VAL A 15 -4.03 27.62 -53.38
CA VAL A 15 -4.48 28.43 -52.25
C VAL A 15 -5.97 28.15 -52.16
N LEU A 16 -6.45 27.81 -50.95
CA LEU A 16 -7.86 27.59 -50.55
C LEU A 16 -8.47 26.20 -50.82
N THR A 17 -7.99 25.16 -50.12
CA THR A 17 -8.86 24.14 -49.49
C THR A 17 -8.05 23.34 -48.45
N PHE A 18 -7.66 23.99 -47.36
CA PHE A 18 -7.53 23.26 -46.11
C PHE A 18 -8.70 23.71 -45.26
N PRO A 19 -9.73 22.88 -45.02
CA PRO A 19 -10.52 23.11 -43.83
C PRO A 19 -9.53 23.09 -42.68
N ASN A 20 -9.42 24.20 -41.96
CA ASN A 20 -8.91 24.19 -40.60
C ASN A 20 -9.82 23.23 -39.83
N LEU A 21 -9.50 21.93 -39.87
CA LEU A 21 -9.76 21.03 -38.77
C LEU A 21 -8.80 21.47 -37.67
N GLY A 22 -9.10 22.64 -37.09
CA GLY A 22 -8.80 22.85 -35.69
C GLY A 22 -9.59 21.78 -34.98
N ALA A 23 -8.98 20.62 -34.78
CA ALA A 23 -9.30 19.85 -33.61
C ALA A 23 -9.05 20.83 -32.47
N ALA A 24 -10.13 21.43 -31.96
CA ALA A 24 -10.14 21.84 -30.59
C ALA A 24 -9.55 20.66 -29.85
N GLN A 25 -8.36 20.82 -29.27
CA GLN A 25 -8.01 19.98 -28.14
C GLN A 25 -9.03 20.38 -27.09
N GLY A 26 -10.21 19.76 -27.19
CA GLY A 26 -11.11 19.67 -26.06
C GLY A 26 -10.23 19.02 -25.03
N ASN A 27 -9.76 19.83 -24.08
CA ASN A 27 -9.34 19.32 -22.80
C ASN A 27 -10.46 18.38 -22.38
N SER A 28 -10.29 17.07 -22.57
CA SER A 28 -11.03 16.14 -21.74
C SER A 28 -10.82 16.66 -20.34
N PRO A 29 -11.88 17.03 -19.60
CA PRO A 29 -11.71 17.49 -18.24
C PRO A 29 -10.83 16.45 -17.56
N ALA A 30 -9.69 16.90 -17.00
CA ALA A 30 -8.68 16.00 -16.47
C ALA A 30 -9.37 14.99 -15.56
N GLN A 31 -9.44 13.73 -16.00
CA GLN A 31 -10.21 12.73 -15.29
C GLN A 31 -9.59 12.58 -13.90
N LEU A 32 -10.43 12.64 -12.87
CA LEU A 32 -9.97 12.55 -11.49
C LEU A 32 -9.25 11.21 -11.28
N ARG A 33 -7.98 11.27 -10.89
CA ARG A 33 -7.17 10.07 -10.65
C ARG A 33 -7.55 9.43 -9.33
N PHE A 34 -7.52 8.10 -9.29
CA PHE A 34 -7.72 7.34 -8.07
C PHE A 34 -6.97 6.01 -8.12
N GLU A 35 -6.60 5.49 -6.95
CA GLU A 35 -5.91 4.20 -6.80
C GLU A 35 -6.46 3.45 -5.57
N VAL A 36 -6.46 2.12 -5.62
CA VAL A 36 -6.69 1.28 -4.45
C VAL A 36 -5.43 0.47 -4.20
N ASN A 37 -4.81 0.67 -3.04
CA ASN A 37 -3.55 0.04 -2.68
C ASN A 37 -3.67 -0.68 -1.33
N ARG A 38 -2.93 -1.78 -1.18
CA ARG A 38 -2.79 -2.47 0.12
C ARG A 38 -1.91 -1.63 1.04
N ILE A 39 -2.31 -1.49 2.30
CA ILE A 39 -1.46 -0.96 3.38
C ILE A 39 -0.60 -2.10 3.92
N ILE A 40 0.71 -1.89 3.99
CA ILE A 40 1.68 -2.91 4.41
C ILE A 40 2.44 -2.41 5.65
N PRO A 41 2.69 -3.28 6.65
CA PRO A 41 3.63 -2.96 7.72
C PRO A 41 5.04 -2.72 7.17
N TYR A 42 5.89 -2.05 7.94
CA TYR A 42 7.26 -1.74 7.51
C TYR A 42 8.10 -2.97 7.18
N VAL A 43 7.88 -4.08 7.89
CA VAL A 43 8.56 -5.35 7.63
C VAL A 43 7.52 -6.45 7.42
N LEU A 44 7.63 -7.13 6.30
CA LEU A 44 6.73 -8.19 5.87
C LEU A 44 7.60 -9.38 5.45
N ILE A 45 7.32 -10.56 6.01
CA ILE A 45 8.10 -11.78 5.75
C ILE A 45 7.17 -12.90 5.27
N THR A 46 7.61 -13.71 4.31
CA THR A 46 6.81 -14.88 3.91
C THR A 46 6.90 -15.98 4.97
N LYS A 47 5.96 -16.93 4.93
CA LYS A 47 5.99 -18.08 5.84
C LYS A 47 7.26 -18.91 5.65
N GLU A 48 7.73 -19.06 4.42
CA GLU A 48 8.97 -19.78 4.08
C GLU A 48 10.19 -19.08 4.67
N ALA A 49 10.33 -17.77 4.44
CA ALA A 49 11.44 -17.00 4.98
C ALA A 49 11.45 -17.02 6.53
N LEU A 50 10.28 -16.98 7.17
CA LEU A 50 10.19 -17.14 8.62
C LEU A 50 10.66 -18.52 9.10
N ASN A 51 10.32 -19.59 8.38
CA ASN A 51 10.74 -20.95 8.71
C ASN A 51 12.26 -21.15 8.57
N GLU A 52 12.85 -20.52 7.56
CA GLU A 52 14.29 -20.60 7.26
C GLU A 52 15.14 -19.65 8.13
N ALA A 53 14.52 -18.65 8.76
CA ALA A 53 15.21 -17.66 9.57
C ALA A 53 16.05 -18.29 10.70
N ASN A 54 17.29 -17.86 10.80
CA ASN A 54 18.25 -18.29 11.82
C ASN A 54 18.75 -17.13 12.68
N ARG A 55 18.79 -15.92 12.12
CA ARG A 55 19.29 -14.72 12.78
C ARG A 55 18.31 -13.56 12.63
N LEU A 56 18.45 -12.52 13.46
CA LEU A 56 17.60 -11.33 13.36
C LEU A 56 17.71 -10.61 12.01
N THR A 57 18.86 -10.71 11.34
CA THR A 57 19.07 -10.18 9.97
C THR A 57 18.19 -10.84 8.92
N ASP A 58 17.73 -12.06 9.17
CA ASP A 58 16.83 -12.80 8.27
C ASP A 58 15.38 -12.31 8.44
N LEU A 59 15.07 -11.66 9.58
CA LEU A 59 13.76 -11.09 9.89
C LEU A 59 13.65 -9.63 9.43
N ASP A 60 14.73 -8.84 9.60
CA ASP A 60 14.82 -7.47 9.10
C ASP A 60 16.22 -7.18 8.53
N PRO A 61 16.37 -6.98 7.21
CA PRO A 61 17.65 -6.62 6.58
C PRO A 61 18.24 -5.26 7.03
N HIS A 62 17.43 -4.39 7.62
CA HIS A 62 17.87 -3.09 8.13
C HIS A 62 18.56 -3.21 9.49
N TYR A 63 18.34 -4.31 10.23
CA TYR A 63 19.06 -4.61 11.45
C TYR A 63 20.58 -4.73 11.19
N LYS A 64 21.39 -3.98 11.95
CA LYS A 64 22.85 -3.92 11.79
C LYS A 64 23.56 -4.55 12.99
N PRO A 65 23.94 -5.84 12.93
CA PRO A 65 24.69 -6.47 14.03
C PRO A 65 26.07 -5.82 14.24
N SER A 66 26.62 -5.15 13.22
CA SER A 66 27.89 -4.40 13.31
C SER A 66 27.86 -3.24 14.30
N TRP A 67 26.68 -2.78 14.74
CA TRP A 67 26.55 -1.73 15.76
C TRP A 67 26.67 -2.28 17.19
N ILE A 68 26.76 -3.59 17.35
CA ILE A 68 26.64 -4.27 18.64
C ILE A 68 28.01 -4.79 19.07
N LYS A 69 28.48 -4.30 20.22
CA LYS A 69 29.63 -4.86 20.92
C LYS A 69 29.26 -6.09 21.73
N GLU A 70 28.16 -5.98 22.46
CA GLU A 70 27.67 -7.02 23.36
C GLU A 70 26.14 -7.01 23.42
N PHE A 71 25.54 -8.19 23.38
CA PHE A 71 24.11 -8.36 23.57
C PHE A 71 23.76 -8.46 25.05
N ILE A 72 22.77 -7.70 25.49
CA ILE A 72 22.20 -7.82 26.84
C ILE A 72 21.00 -8.77 26.79
N SER A 73 20.09 -8.55 25.85
CA SER A 73 18.94 -9.43 25.62
C SER A 73 18.35 -9.24 24.23
N VAL A 74 17.78 -10.31 23.69
CA VAL A 74 16.90 -10.26 22.52
C VAL A 74 15.56 -10.83 22.94
N GLU A 75 14.55 -9.98 23.00
CA GLU A 75 13.18 -10.36 23.36
C GLU A 75 12.32 -10.45 22.10
N ILE A 76 11.56 -11.54 21.96
CA ILE A 76 10.55 -11.71 20.91
C ILE A 76 9.19 -11.84 21.57
N LEU A 77 8.27 -10.97 21.18
CA LEU A 77 6.89 -10.94 21.62
C LEU A 77 5.98 -11.40 20.47
N THR A 78 5.15 -12.40 20.77
CA THR A 78 4.18 -13.00 19.84
C THR A 78 2.83 -13.07 20.51
N THR A 79 1.74 -12.94 19.75
CA THR A 79 0.39 -13.23 20.27
C THR A 79 0.02 -14.66 19.93
N TYR A 80 -0.49 -15.43 20.88
CA TYR A 80 -1.00 -16.78 20.67
C TYR A 80 -2.27 -17.00 21.48
N GLN A 81 -3.35 -17.38 20.82
CA GLN A 81 -4.68 -17.52 21.42
C GLN A 81 -5.13 -16.25 22.16
N GLY A 82 -4.77 -15.08 21.61
CA GLY A 82 -5.05 -13.78 22.21
C GLY A 82 -4.14 -13.37 23.38
N GLU A 83 -3.22 -14.24 23.82
CA GLU A 83 -2.27 -13.93 24.90
C GLU A 83 -0.90 -13.52 24.34
N MET A 84 -0.31 -12.49 24.94
CA MET A 84 1.04 -12.05 24.58
C MET A 84 2.09 -12.91 25.27
N LEU A 85 2.89 -13.61 24.47
CA LEU A 85 3.97 -14.47 24.92
C LEU A 85 5.31 -13.80 24.65
N LYS A 86 6.20 -13.80 25.66
CA LYS A 86 7.56 -13.29 25.55
C LYS A 86 8.60 -14.41 25.62
N SER A 87 9.54 -14.44 24.69
CA SER A 87 10.72 -15.31 24.70
C SER A 87 11.99 -14.48 24.65
N VAL A 88 13.05 -14.92 25.34
CA VAL A 88 14.28 -14.13 25.51
C VAL A 88 15.50 -14.99 25.20
N SER A 89 16.42 -14.44 24.41
CA SER A 89 17.75 -15.01 24.15
C SER A 89 18.84 -13.99 24.48
N LYS A 90 20.10 -14.44 24.46
CA LYS A 90 21.28 -13.62 24.80
C LYS A 90 22.04 -13.10 23.57
N ASN A 91 21.56 -13.37 22.36
CA ASN A 91 22.22 -12.96 21.12
C ASN A 91 21.20 -12.94 19.97
N ASP A 92 21.68 -12.54 18.79
CA ASP A 92 20.88 -12.42 17.57
C ASP A 92 20.67 -13.74 16.80
N ILE A 93 21.08 -14.88 17.35
CA ILE A 93 20.73 -16.20 16.82
C ILE A 93 19.39 -16.61 17.43
N LEU A 94 18.43 -16.89 16.57
CA LEU A 94 17.08 -17.27 16.99
C LEU A 94 17.11 -18.63 17.70
N SER A 95 16.66 -18.65 18.95
CA SER A 95 16.50 -19.90 19.71
C SER A 95 15.36 -20.75 19.13
N GLN A 96 15.39 -22.06 19.39
CA GLN A 96 14.30 -22.93 18.95
C GLN A 96 12.95 -22.48 19.54
N GLU A 97 12.94 -22.06 20.80
CA GLU A 97 11.73 -21.53 21.44
C GLU A 97 11.19 -20.28 20.72
N GLN A 98 12.08 -19.36 20.32
CA GLN A 98 11.70 -18.17 19.55
C GLN A 98 11.09 -18.57 18.20
N LYS A 99 11.74 -19.48 17.46
CA LYS A 99 11.23 -20.00 16.18
C LYS A 99 9.87 -20.68 16.33
N ASP A 100 9.69 -21.52 17.35
CA ASP A 100 8.46 -22.24 17.61
C ASP A 100 7.31 -21.31 17.99
N ARG A 101 7.60 -20.22 18.72
CA ARG A 101 6.59 -19.22 19.11
C ARG A 101 6.18 -18.36 17.93
N MET A 102 7.13 -17.87 17.14
CA MET A 102 6.83 -17.09 15.94
C MET A 102 6.01 -17.92 14.94
N ASN A 103 6.31 -19.22 14.81
CA ASN A 103 5.57 -20.09 13.90
C ASN A 103 4.16 -20.45 14.34
N ARG A 104 3.88 -20.34 15.64
CA ARG A 104 2.55 -20.57 16.23
C ARG A 104 1.78 -19.28 16.48
N ALA A 105 2.36 -18.11 16.22
CA ALA A 105 1.70 -16.83 16.46
C ALA A 105 0.36 -16.77 15.70
N ASP A 106 -0.61 -16.08 16.30
CA ASP A 106 -1.93 -15.91 15.73
C ASP A 106 -1.83 -15.23 14.36
N ALA A 107 -2.57 -15.77 13.40
CA ALA A 107 -2.61 -15.29 12.02
C ALA A 107 -2.85 -13.78 11.93
N GLY A 108 -1.98 -13.07 11.20
CA GLY A 108 -2.10 -11.63 10.97
C GLY A 108 -1.74 -10.74 12.16
N THR A 109 -1.29 -11.32 13.27
CA THR A 109 -0.74 -10.53 14.37
C THR A 109 0.71 -10.16 14.10
N SER A 110 1.11 -9.00 14.62
CA SER A 110 2.48 -8.53 14.54
C SER A 110 3.37 -9.25 15.54
N ILE A 111 4.61 -9.54 15.11
CA ILE A 111 5.67 -10.09 15.95
C ILE A 111 6.68 -8.98 16.21
N SER A 112 6.94 -8.68 17.47
CA SER A 112 7.86 -7.60 17.88
C SER A 112 9.17 -8.17 18.40
N VAL A 113 10.27 -7.60 17.95
CA VAL A 113 11.63 -7.92 18.38
C VAL A 113 12.20 -6.71 19.10
N LYS A 114 12.72 -6.91 20.30
CA LYS A 114 13.45 -5.91 21.07
C LYS A 114 14.84 -6.38 21.40
N VAL A 115 15.84 -5.64 20.93
CA VAL A 115 17.25 -5.91 21.15
C VAL A 115 17.80 -4.88 22.13
N LYS A 116 18.26 -5.34 23.28
CA LYS A 116 19.00 -4.53 24.24
C LYS A 116 20.48 -4.90 24.14
N TYR A 117 21.35 -3.90 23.99
CA TYR A 117 22.74 -4.14 23.66
C TYR A 117 23.67 -3.01 24.12
N ILE A 118 24.96 -3.31 24.21
CA ILE A 118 26.04 -2.33 24.36
C ILE A 118 26.57 -1.99 22.95
N PRO A 119 26.59 -0.71 22.54
CA PRO A 119 27.02 -0.35 21.19
C PRO A 119 28.54 -0.48 20.99
N GLU A 120 28.93 -0.81 19.75
CA GLU A 120 30.32 -0.82 19.31
C GLU A 120 30.78 0.62 19.03
N ASN A 121 31.56 1.19 19.95
CA ASN A 121 32.15 2.52 19.85
C ASN A 121 33.35 2.69 20.80
N THR A 122 34.00 3.85 20.72
CA THR A 122 35.20 4.20 21.50
C THR A 122 34.91 5.15 22.67
N LEU A 123 33.67 5.28 23.12
CA LEU A 123 33.28 6.22 24.18
C LEU A 123 33.68 5.67 25.56
N THR A 124 34.08 6.58 26.46
CA THR A 124 34.46 6.25 27.84
C THR A 124 33.27 5.75 28.68
N GLN A 125 32.07 6.26 28.40
CA GLN A 125 30.81 5.79 28.98
C GLN A 125 30.00 5.16 27.85
N ASN A 126 29.73 3.86 27.97
CA ASN A 126 29.07 3.10 26.92
C ASN A 126 27.79 2.45 27.47
N ASP A 127 26.74 3.26 27.54
CA ASP A 127 25.47 2.85 28.12
C ASP A 127 24.67 1.92 27.20
N PRO A 128 23.88 0.99 27.76
CA PRO A 128 22.94 0.17 27.01
C PRO A 128 22.03 0.99 26.09
N LYS A 129 21.83 0.47 24.87
CA LYS A 129 20.85 0.95 23.90
C LYS A 129 19.80 -0.10 23.62
N GLU A 130 18.69 0.35 23.07
CA GLU A 130 17.58 -0.48 22.62
C GLU A 130 17.33 -0.21 21.14
N PHE A 131 17.09 -1.29 20.40
CA PHE A 131 16.63 -1.28 19.03
C PHE A 131 15.43 -2.21 18.96
N ASP A 132 14.35 -1.76 18.33
CA ASP A 132 13.16 -2.57 18.13
C ASP A 132 12.68 -2.50 16.69
N PHE A 133 12.08 -3.60 16.26
CA PHE A 133 11.37 -3.69 15.00
C PHE A 133 10.19 -4.64 15.15
N THR A 134 9.24 -4.50 14.24
CA THR A 134 8.04 -5.34 14.20
C THR A 134 7.81 -5.79 12.78
N PHE A 135 7.42 -7.04 12.62
CA PHE A 135 7.08 -7.62 11.33
C PHE A 135 5.79 -8.43 11.40
N THR A 136 5.22 -8.70 10.23
CA THR A 136 4.04 -9.56 10.09
C THR A 136 4.32 -10.61 9.01
N VAL A 137 3.69 -11.78 9.13
CA VAL A 137 3.76 -12.82 8.10
C VAL A 137 2.81 -12.45 6.96
N ASP A 138 3.32 -12.44 5.72
CA ASP A 138 2.49 -12.18 4.54
C ASP A 138 1.64 -13.41 4.21
N PRO A 139 0.31 -13.28 4.05
CA PRO A 139 -0.49 -14.36 3.47
C PRO A 139 -0.13 -14.58 2.00
N GLU A 140 -0.08 -15.85 1.60
CA GLU A 140 0.23 -16.26 0.23
C GLU A 140 -0.87 -15.82 -0.76
N ASN A 141 -2.12 -15.76 -0.30
CA ASN A 141 -3.24 -15.24 -1.08
C ASN A 141 -3.70 -13.89 -0.54
N LYS A 142 -3.68 -12.87 -1.41
CA LYS A 142 -4.17 -11.52 -1.09
C LYS A 142 -5.69 -11.43 -1.22
N ALA A 143 -6.30 -10.49 -0.50
CA ALA A 143 -7.71 -10.21 -0.64
C ALA A 143 -8.01 -9.66 -2.04
N GLU A 144 -9.13 -10.09 -2.64
CA GLU A 144 -9.46 -9.82 -4.03
C GLU A 144 -10.93 -9.40 -4.17
N TYR A 145 -11.16 -8.30 -4.87
CA TYR A 145 -12.51 -7.83 -5.19
C TYR A 145 -13.24 -8.83 -6.11
N PRO A 146 -14.56 -9.04 -5.99
CA PRO A 146 -15.29 -9.94 -6.88
C PRO A 146 -15.17 -9.53 -8.35
N GLY A 147 -14.59 -10.40 -9.18
CA GLY A 147 -14.30 -10.10 -10.59
C GLY A 147 -12.97 -9.37 -10.82
N GLY A 148 -12.14 -9.24 -9.79
CA GLY A 148 -10.78 -8.73 -9.87
C GLY A 148 -10.68 -7.20 -9.93
N GLN A 149 -9.44 -6.73 -10.13
CA GLN A 149 -9.10 -5.31 -10.05
C GLN A 149 -9.84 -4.44 -11.07
N GLN A 150 -10.06 -4.93 -12.30
CA GLN A 150 -10.78 -4.16 -13.33
C GLN A 150 -12.23 -3.89 -12.92
N GLN A 151 -12.89 -4.87 -12.29
CA GLN A 151 -14.27 -4.71 -11.82
C GLN A 151 -14.35 -3.76 -10.61
N LEU A 152 -13.35 -3.77 -9.74
CA LEU A 152 -13.20 -2.78 -8.66
C LEU A 152 -13.07 -1.36 -9.21
N ILE A 153 -12.16 -1.14 -10.17
CA ILE A 153 -11.95 0.16 -10.82
C ILE A 153 -13.25 0.66 -11.45
N LYS A 154 -13.94 -0.20 -12.21
CA LYS A 154 -15.23 0.13 -12.83
C LYS A 154 -16.29 0.50 -11.79
N TYR A 155 -16.42 -0.28 -10.72
CA TYR A 155 -17.35 0.00 -9.63
C TYR A 155 -17.08 1.38 -9.01
N LEU A 156 -15.84 1.67 -8.65
CA LEU A 156 -15.44 2.95 -8.06
C LEU A 156 -15.71 4.12 -9.01
N GLN A 157 -15.39 3.93 -10.30
CA GLN A 157 -15.63 4.93 -11.34
C GLN A 157 -17.12 5.31 -11.39
N GLU A 158 -17.99 4.31 -11.58
CA GLU A 158 -19.44 4.52 -11.75
C GLU A 158 -20.13 5.00 -10.46
N LYS A 159 -19.69 4.50 -9.30
CA LYS A 159 -20.38 4.76 -8.03
C LYS A 159 -19.92 6.04 -7.33
N ALA A 160 -18.67 6.45 -7.52
CA ALA A 160 -18.12 7.64 -6.89
C ALA A 160 -17.45 8.61 -7.87
N ILE A 161 -16.41 8.18 -8.60
CA ILE A 161 -15.49 9.09 -9.29
C ILE A 161 -16.19 9.92 -10.37
N ASP A 162 -17.09 9.33 -11.17
CA ASP A 162 -17.85 10.05 -12.21
C ASP A 162 -18.82 11.11 -11.64
N LYS A 163 -19.13 11.04 -10.34
CA LYS A 163 -20.03 11.97 -9.66
C LYS A 163 -19.28 13.14 -9.00
N ILE A 164 -17.96 13.11 -9.04
CA ILE A 164 -17.11 14.11 -8.43
C ILE A 164 -16.55 15.01 -9.54
N PRO A 165 -16.86 16.31 -9.55
CA PRO A 165 -16.25 17.23 -10.49
C PRO A 165 -14.72 17.24 -10.35
N ALA A 166 -13.99 17.11 -11.46
CA ALA A 166 -12.53 17.17 -11.44
C ALA A 166 -12.00 18.48 -10.82
N THR A 167 -12.77 19.57 -10.94
CA THR A 167 -12.47 20.88 -10.34
C THR A 167 -12.56 20.92 -8.81
N SER A 168 -13.13 19.88 -8.18
CA SER A 168 -13.19 19.77 -6.71
C SER A 168 -11.82 19.49 -6.09
N PHE A 169 -10.85 19.03 -6.90
CA PHE A 169 -9.47 18.81 -6.48
C PHE A 169 -8.57 19.85 -7.15
N THR A 170 -7.76 20.53 -6.36
CA THR A 170 -6.85 21.59 -6.79
C THR A 170 -5.44 21.34 -6.25
N ASN A 171 -4.42 21.74 -7.00
CA ASN A 171 -3.03 21.59 -6.60
C ASN A 171 -2.70 20.13 -6.20
N TYR A 172 -2.34 19.91 -4.94
CA TYR A 172 -1.91 18.62 -4.37
C TYR A 172 -2.98 18.01 -3.45
N ASP A 173 -4.25 18.39 -3.63
CA ASP A 173 -5.36 17.79 -2.89
C ASP A 173 -5.41 16.28 -3.14
N LEU A 174 -5.45 15.52 -2.06
CA LEU A 174 -5.62 14.08 -2.06
C LEU A 174 -6.58 13.72 -0.94
N LEU A 175 -7.62 12.96 -1.24
CA LEU A 175 -8.54 12.40 -0.27
C LEU A 175 -8.24 10.91 -0.13
N THR A 176 -8.22 10.43 1.11
CA THR A 176 -7.83 9.05 1.42
C THR A 176 -8.88 8.37 2.30
N VAL A 177 -9.38 7.22 1.85
CA VAL A 177 -10.29 6.35 2.63
C VAL A 177 -9.57 5.06 2.97
N LYS A 178 -9.30 4.84 4.26
CA LYS A 178 -8.75 3.56 4.76
C LYS A 178 -9.87 2.61 5.10
N PHE A 179 -9.69 1.33 4.80
CA PHE A 179 -10.66 0.28 5.10
C PHE A 179 -9.97 -1.07 5.24
N THR A 180 -10.64 -2.01 5.90
CA THR A 180 -10.12 -3.37 6.13
C THR A 180 -11.07 -4.38 5.51
N ILE A 181 -10.53 -5.38 4.83
CA ILE A 181 -11.25 -6.60 4.44
C ILE A 181 -11.17 -7.58 5.60
N SER A 182 -12.30 -8.04 6.12
CA SER A 182 -12.36 -9.04 7.19
C SER A 182 -12.06 -10.45 6.68
N GLU A 183 -11.94 -11.41 7.60
CA GLU A 183 -11.80 -12.83 7.34
C GLU A 183 -13.03 -13.42 6.60
N GLU A 184 -14.18 -12.76 6.68
CA GLU A 184 -15.40 -13.09 5.93
C GLU A 184 -15.48 -12.36 4.59
N GLY A 185 -14.52 -11.48 4.30
CA GLY A 185 -14.50 -10.64 3.10
C GLY A 185 -15.31 -9.35 3.21
N ALA A 186 -15.91 -9.06 4.37
CA ALA A 186 -16.70 -7.85 4.56
C ALA A 186 -15.78 -6.62 4.72
N ILE A 187 -16.29 -5.44 4.34
CA ILE A 187 -15.62 -4.18 4.62
C ILE A 187 -15.88 -3.80 6.08
N ILE A 188 -14.82 -3.58 6.84
CA ILE A 188 -14.87 -3.08 8.22
C ILE A 188 -13.91 -1.89 8.39
N ASN A 189 -14.09 -1.11 9.46
CA ASN A 189 -13.21 0.01 9.85
C ASN A 189 -12.97 1.06 8.74
N ALA A 190 -13.93 1.25 7.82
CA ALA A 190 -13.82 2.27 6.79
C ALA A 190 -13.89 3.68 7.39
N HIS A 191 -12.90 4.53 7.11
CA HIS A 191 -12.83 5.90 7.61
C HIS A 191 -12.00 6.81 6.69
N ILE A 192 -12.26 8.12 6.76
CA ILE A 192 -11.41 9.13 6.11
C ILE A 192 -10.12 9.25 6.91
N PHE A 193 -8.98 9.05 6.26
CA PHE A 193 -7.67 9.20 6.87
C PHE A 193 -7.16 10.63 6.72
N GLY A 194 -6.58 11.17 7.78
CA GLY A 194 -5.98 12.49 7.78
C GLY A 194 -6.95 13.65 7.78
N SER A 195 -8.21 13.42 8.13
CA SER A 195 -9.27 14.45 8.26
C SER A 195 -8.88 15.63 9.15
N GLU A 196 -7.95 15.42 10.08
CA GLU A 196 -7.47 16.37 11.06
C GLU A 196 -6.42 17.35 10.51
N TYR A 197 -5.72 17.00 9.44
CA TYR A 197 -4.70 17.84 8.80
C TYR A 197 -4.95 18.08 7.30
N GLN A 198 -5.82 17.30 6.68
CA GLN A 198 -6.38 17.57 5.36
C GLN A 198 -7.59 18.47 5.55
N THR A 199 -7.55 19.67 5.00
CA THR A 199 -8.74 20.51 4.89
C THR A 199 -9.69 19.81 3.93
N SER A 200 -10.58 18.95 4.44
CA SER A 200 -11.69 18.41 3.65
C SER A 200 -12.47 19.58 3.09
N LYS A 201 -12.42 19.75 1.76
CA LYS A 201 -13.06 20.88 1.07
C LYS A 201 -14.56 20.68 0.91
N ASP A 202 -15.06 19.45 1.07
CA ASP A 202 -16.47 19.12 0.87
C ASP A 202 -16.88 17.81 1.58
N GLU A 203 -17.60 17.93 2.71
CA GLU A 203 -18.16 16.80 3.46
C GLU A 203 -19.02 15.85 2.59
N LYS A 204 -19.59 16.35 1.49
CA LYS A 204 -20.38 15.51 0.57
C LYS A 204 -19.51 14.53 -0.20
N ILE A 205 -18.29 14.93 -0.57
CA ILE A 205 -17.34 14.06 -1.27
C ILE A 205 -16.83 12.98 -0.32
N ASP A 206 -16.47 13.37 0.91
CA ASP A 206 -16.07 12.41 1.95
C ASP A 206 -17.14 11.36 2.20
N LYS A 207 -18.39 11.80 2.39
CA LYS A 207 -19.53 10.91 2.58
C LYS A 207 -19.76 9.98 1.39
N LEU A 208 -19.71 10.51 0.16
CA LEU A 208 -19.87 9.73 -1.06
C LEU A 208 -18.82 8.62 -1.17
N LEU A 209 -17.55 8.94 -0.92
CA LEU A 209 -16.46 7.97 -1.01
C LEU A 209 -16.55 6.93 0.10
N LEU A 210 -16.82 7.36 1.34
CA LEU A 210 -16.98 6.46 2.47
C LEU A 210 -18.15 5.48 2.27
N GLU A 211 -19.32 5.97 1.87
CA GLU A 211 -20.48 5.13 1.55
C GLU A 211 -20.19 4.19 0.38
N THR A 212 -19.46 4.64 -0.63
CA THR A 212 -19.08 3.78 -1.77
C THR A 212 -18.18 2.63 -1.33
N ILE A 213 -17.19 2.89 -0.45
CA ILE A 213 -16.35 1.84 0.13
C ILE A 213 -17.17 0.87 0.98
N GLN A 214 -18.02 1.39 1.87
CA GLN A 214 -18.84 0.56 2.77
C GLN A 214 -19.85 -0.33 2.02
N ASN A 215 -20.33 0.11 0.86
CA ASN A 215 -21.30 -0.61 0.03
C ASN A 215 -20.65 -1.55 -1.00
N MET A 216 -19.34 -1.81 -0.92
CA MET A 216 -18.72 -2.83 -1.75
C MET A 216 -19.25 -4.23 -1.41
N PRO A 217 -19.38 -5.13 -2.40
CA PRO A 217 -19.67 -6.54 -2.12
C PRO A 217 -18.55 -7.18 -1.30
N SER A 218 -18.84 -8.29 -0.63
CA SER A 218 -17.82 -9.07 0.09
C SER A 218 -16.70 -9.51 -0.86
N TRP A 219 -15.46 -9.25 -0.47
CA TRP A 219 -14.26 -9.64 -1.18
C TRP A 219 -13.94 -11.11 -0.92
N LYS A 220 -13.13 -11.71 -1.78
CA LYS A 220 -12.39 -12.91 -1.40
C LYS A 220 -11.36 -12.48 -0.35
N PRO A 221 -11.39 -13.03 0.88
CA PRO A 221 -10.48 -12.63 1.93
C PRO A 221 -9.06 -13.12 1.63
N ALA A 222 -8.08 -12.47 2.27
CA ALA A 222 -6.72 -12.96 2.26
C ALA A 222 -6.62 -14.25 3.07
N ALA A 223 -5.72 -15.14 2.67
CA ALA A 223 -5.57 -16.43 3.33
C ALA A 223 -4.15 -16.98 3.21
N TYR A 224 -3.74 -17.67 4.27
CA TYR A 224 -2.51 -18.46 4.27
C TYR A 224 -2.69 -19.75 3.46
N ALA A 225 -1.57 -20.42 3.14
CA ALA A 225 -1.57 -21.69 2.40
C ALA A 225 -2.40 -22.80 3.07
N ASP A 226 -2.52 -22.77 4.40
CA ASP A 226 -3.34 -23.72 5.18
C ASP A 226 -4.85 -23.39 5.16
N GLY A 227 -5.25 -22.30 4.50
CA GLY A 227 -6.63 -21.82 4.41
C GLY A 227 -7.05 -20.88 5.55
N THR A 228 -6.18 -20.61 6.52
CA THR A 228 -6.44 -19.65 7.58
C THR A 228 -6.63 -18.26 6.98
N LYS A 229 -7.78 -17.66 7.23
CA LYS A 229 -8.13 -16.34 6.69
C LYS A 229 -7.62 -15.23 7.59
N VAL A 230 -7.28 -14.10 6.99
CA VAL A 230 -6.69 -12.97 7.72
C VAL A 230 -7.20 -11.64 7.18
N LYS A 231 -7.28 -10.65 8.06
CA LYS A 231 -7.62 -9.28 7.69
C LYS A 231 -6.54 -8.66 6.82
N GLN A 232 -6.94 -7.81 5.88
CA GLN A 232 -6.01 -6.98 5.12
C GLN A 232 -6.53 -5.54 5.00
N GLU A 233 -5.62 -4.60 5.20
CA GLU A 233 -5.89 -3.18 5.13
C GLU A 233 -5.61 -2.63 3.73
N PHE A 234 -6.48 -1.72 3.29
CA PHE A 234 -6.41 -1.06 2.01
C PHE A 234 -6.68 0.43 2.18
N VAL A 235 -6.27 1.20 1.17
CA VAL A 235 -6.59 2.61 1.05
C VAL A 235 -7.05 2.92 -0.38
N LEU A 236 -8.15 3.63 -0.48
CA LEU A 236 -8.56 4.34 -1.69
C LEU A 236 -7.98 5.75 -1.62
N THR A 237 -7.23 6.15 -2.64
CA THR A 237 -6.73 7.51 -2.82
C THR A 237 -7.44 8.16 -4.01
N VAL A 238 -7.85 9.42 -3.88
CA VAL A 238 -8.54 10.18 -4.95
C VAL A 238 -7.94 11.57 -5.03
N GLY A 239 -7.57 12.04 -6.22
CA GLY A 239 -6.95 13.35 -6.44
C GLY A 239 -5.52 13.27 -6.97
N ASN A 240 -4.63 14.10 -6.44
CA ASN A 240 -3.26 14.21 -6.95
C ASN A 240 -2.30 13.22 -6.27
N MET A 241 -1.82 12.24 -7.03
CA MET A 241 -0.89 11.21 -6.56
C MET A 241 0.56 11.71 -6.30
N GLU A 242 0.82 13.00 -6.47
CA GLU A 242 2.06 13.68 -6.06
C GLU A 242 1.94 14.32 -4.67
N SER A 243 0.78 14.20 -4.02
CA SER A 243 0.57 14.72 -2.67
C SER A 243 1.50 14.06 -1.64
N CYS A 244 2.10 14.87 -0.76
CA CYS A 244 2.97 14.38 0.32
C CYS A 244 2.26 13.40 1.28
N VAL A 245 0.93 13.45 1.35
CA VAL A 245 0.11 12.55 2.18
C VAL A 245 0.35 11.08 1.81
N ILE A 246 0.67 10.78 0.55
CA ILE A 246 0.95 9.40 0.10
C ILE A 246 2.07 8.73 0.90
N ASN A 247 3.07 9.50 1.30
CA ASN A 247 4.20 8.97 2.07
C ASN A 247 3.81 8.57 3.49
N LEU A 248 2.59 8.89 3.94
CA LEU A 248 2.05 8.52 5.26
C LEU A 248 1.13 7.29 5.19
N LEU A 249 0.89 6.74 4.00
CA LEU A 249 -0.10 5.67 3.80
C LEU A 249 0.49 4.26 3.90
N ASN A 250 1.81 4.10 3.87
CA ASN A 250 2.51 2.80 3.88
C ASN A 250 1.93 1.82 2.84
N ILE A 251 1.87 2.25 1.58
CA ILE A 251 1.25 1.48 0.50
C ILE A 251 2.27 0.76 -0.38
N GLN A 252 1.91 -0.44 -0.85
CA GLN A 252 2.60 -1.07 -1.98
C GLN A 252 1.91 -0.68 -3.27
N ARG A 253 2.58 0.13 -4.08
CA ARG A 253 2.15 0.41 -5.45
C ARG A 253 2.56 -0.75 -6.35
N ALA A 254 1.67 -1.14 -7.25
CA ALA A 254 2.06 -2.03 -8.34
C ALA A 254 3.01 -1.26 -9.27
N GLU A 255 4.22 -1.78 -9.47
CA GLU A 255 5.14 -1.33 -10.53
C GLU A 255 4.64 -1.77 -11.90
#